data_AF-A0A3B8R6N3-F1
#
_entry.id   AF-A0A3B8R6N3-F1
#
_cell.length_a   1.000
_cell.length_b   1.000
_cell.length_c   1.000
_cell.angle_alpha   90.00
_cell.angle_beta   90.00
_cell.angle_gamma   90.00
#
_symmetry.space_group_name_H-M   'P 1'
#
loop_
_entity.id
_entity.type
_entity.pdbx_description
1 polymer ?
#
loop_
_entity_poly.entity_id
_entity_poly.type
_entity_poly.pdbx_seq_one_letter_code
_entity_poly.pdbx_strand_id
1 'polypeptide(L)'
;MARLMSFSLSACLLLLGLLPSLLIANDAPEFSEFLGHWEVDFAASEAPNDKLRYLYDVTLSDHQRRLASGQNRIGETPFQAIDDLRGLVNLGRLGEQITRTAVLNVRMQGNTLYVDRDDNFSLRCEVGGIAEEAENLGYSRCRMNDRALVFWLGLPGGFGIEHRLILSERGDRLSIATTVAADGVSQAFSVSRVYQPFEPVTEGIQCQYTLGKGKVCTLNGGFND
;
A
#
# COMPACT_ATOMS: atom_id res chain seq x y z
N MET A 1 39.12 43.13 70.87
CA MET A 1 38.31 43.51 69.70
C MET A 1 37.86 42.24 69.00
N ALA A 2 36.56 42.09 68.83
CA ALA A 2 35.90 40.95 68.20
C ALA A 2 35.53 41.27 66.75
N ARG A 3 35.46 40.21 65.92
CA ARG A 3 34.39 39.85 64.95
C ARG A 3 34.99 39.11 63.75
N LEU A 4 34.75 37.79 63.67
CA LEU A 4 33.69 37.09 62.90
C LEU A 4 34.00 37.08 61.39
N MET A 5 34.47 35.94 60.86
CA MET A 5 33.68 34.82 60.29
C MET A 5 33.03 35.15 58.94
N SER A 6 33.47 34.43 57.90
CA SER A 6 32.57 33.94 56.85
C SER A 6 33.19 32.72 56.17
N PHE A 7 32.49 31.60 56.34
CA PHE A 7 32.70 30.28 55.75
C PHE A 7 32.40 30.28 54.25
N SER A 8 33.06 29.39 53.50
CA SER A 8 32.40 28.68 52.40
C SER A 8 32.97 27.26 52.27
N LEU A 9 32.08 26.28 52.44
CA LEU A 9 32.24 24.84 52.26
C LEU A 9 32.41 24.50 50.76
N SER A 10 33.26 23.52 50.39
CA SER A 10 32.88 22.11 50.08
C SER A 10 31.89 21.98 48.93
N ALA A 11 31.95 21.06 47.96
CA ALA A 11 32.86 20.01 47.54
C ALA A 11 32.25 19.41 46.24
N CYS A 12 32.97 18.42 45.69
CA CYS A 12 32.45 17.30 44.90
C CYS A 12 32.43 17.43 43.37
N LEU A 13 33.48 16.85 42.76
CA LEU A 13 33.40 16.19 41.47
C LEU A 13 32.38 15.04 41.55
N LEU A 14 31.46 14.96 40.58
CA LEU A 14 30.90 13.70 40.10
C LEU A 14 30.72 13.78 38.57
N LEU A 15 31.42 12.90 37.86
CA LEU A 15 31.20 12.56 36.46
C LEU A 15 29.78 11.98 36.28
N LEU A 16 29.07 12.41 35.24
CA LEU A 16 28.23 11.50 34.45
C LEU A 16 27.98 12.14 33.08
N GLY A 17 28.49 11.49 32.04
CA GLY A 17 28.34 11.91 30.65
C GLY A 17 26.88 11.93 30.24
N LEU A 18 26.39 13.10 29.84
CA LEU A 18 25.15 13.26 29.12
C LEU A 18 25.46 13.08 27.63
N LEU A 19 25.40 11.82 27.18
CA LEU A 19 25.15 11.52 25.77
C LEU A 19 23.80 12.15 25.41
N PRO A 20 23.70 13.02 24.38
CA PRO A 20 22.42 13.36 23.82
C PRO A 20 21.97 12.18 22.95
N SER A 21 21.41 11.13 23.56
CA SER A 21 20.58 10.18 22.83
C SER A 21 19.20 10.79 22.62
N LEU A 22 19.16 11.92 21.91
CA LEU A 22 17.99 12.32 21.15
C LEU A 22 18.11 11.58 19.81
N LEU A 23 17.66 10.33 19.80
CA LEU A 23 17.13 9.74 18.58
C LEU A 23 15.94 10.62 18.20
N ILE A 24 16.21 11.67 17.42
CA ILE A 24 15.20 12.34 16.64
C ILE A 24 14.62 11.23 15.77
N ALA A 25 13.37 10.88 16.01
CA ALA A 25 12.59 10.12 15.05
C ALA A 25 12.71 10.90 13.73
N ASN A 26 13.43 10.33 12.76
CA ASN A 26 13.29 10.74 11.38
C ASN A 26 11.92 10.23 10.92
N ASP A 27 10.86 10.81 11.46
CA ASP A 27 9.57 10.79 10.78
C ASP A 27 9.83 11.55 9.50
N ALA A 28 9.97 10.81 8.40
CA ALA A 28 10.04 11.41 7.09
C ALA A 28 8.76 12.24 6.90
N PRO A 29 8.83 13.58 7.05
CA PRO A 29 7.64 14.42 7.20
C PRO A 29 6.76 14.34 5.95
N GLU A 30 7.37 13.96 4.83
CA GLU A 30 6.76 13.74 3.54
C GLU A 30 5.67 12.65 3.52
N PHE A 31 5.73 11.63 4.39
CA PHE A 31 4.73 10.55 4.42
C PHE A 31 3.74 10.67 5.59
N SER A 32 3.94 11.65 6.46
CA SER A 32 3.17 11.81 7.70
C SER A 32 1.66 11.94 7.46
N GLU A 33 1.25 12.52 6.32
CA GLU A 33 -0.15 12.70 5.95
C GLU A 33 -0.89 11.40 5.61
N PHE A 34 -0.17 10.33 5.27
CA PHE A 34 -0.76 9.04 4.93
C PHE A 34 -0.97 8.14 6.15
N LEU A 35 -0.33 8.45 7.28
CA LEU A 35 -0.32 7.59 8.46
C LEU A 35 -1.71 7.44 9.06
N GLY A 36 -1.99 6.26 9.59
CA GLY A 36 -3.23 5.96 10.30
C GLY A 36 -3.99 4.76 9.73
N HIS A 37 -5.23 4.64 10.18
CA HIS A 37 -6.10 3.51 9.91
C HIS A 37 -7.16 3.91 8.88
N TRP A 38 -7.27 3.10 7.83
CA TRP A 38 -8.11 3.38 6.67
C TRP A 38 -9.03 2.19 6.39
N GLU A 39 -10.31 2.44 6.21
CA GLU A 39 -11.30 1.44 5.79
C GLU A 39 -11.87 1.80 4.42
N VAL A 40 -12.22 0.79 3.63
CA VAL A 40 -12.66 1.01 2.26
C VAL A 40 -14.07 1.60 2.20
N ASP A 41 -14.23 2.66 1.41
CA ASP A 41 -15.53 3.19 1.00
C ASP A 41 -15.95 2.45 -0.28
N PHE A 42 -16.78 1.40 -0.12
CA PHE A 42 -17.23 0.58 -1.24
C PHE A 42 -18.04 1.37 -2.28
N ALA A 43 -18.72 2.43 -1.87
CA ALA A 43 -19.55 3.24 -2.78
C ALA A 43 -18.69 4.18 -3.64
N ALA A 44 -17.57 4.66 -3.11
CA ALA A 44 -16.61 5.50 -3.83
C ALA A 44 -15.52 4.68 -4.58
N SER A 45 -15.47 3.37 -4.36
CA SER A 45 -14.47 2.49 -4.97
C SER A 45 -14.95 1.86 -6.28
N GLU A 46 -14.03 1.61 -7.20
CA GLU A 46 -14.32 0.75 -8.36
C GLU A 46 -14.50 -0.71 -7.91
N ALA A 47 -15.41 -1.42 -8.57
CA ALA A 47 -15.54 -2.87 -8.47
C ALA A 47 -14.64 -3.54 -9.52
N PRO A 48 -13.62 -4.34 -9.12
CA PRO A 48 -12.68 -4.94 -10.07
C PRO A 48 -13.34 -5.79 -11.17
N ASN A 49 -14.38 -6.55 -10.81
CA ASN A 49 -15.10 -7.41 -11.75
C ASN A 49 -15.89 -6.62 -12.79
N ASP A 50 -16.55 -5.53 -12.39
CA ASP A 50 -17.28 -4.67 -13.33
C ASP A 50 -16.31 -3.95 -14.27
N LYS A 51 -15.18 -3.48 -13.73
CA LYS A 51 -14.10 -2.87 -14.52
C LYS A 51 -13.52 -3.87 -15.54
N LEU A 52 -13.23 -5.09 -15.11
CA LEU A 52 -12.71 -6.13 -15.98
C LEU A 52 -13.70 -6.47 -17.10
N ARG A 53 -14.99 -6.65 -16.76
CA ARG A 53 -16.03 -6.92 -17.74
C ARG A 53 -16.13 -5.80 -18.77
N TYR A 54 -16.17 -4.55 -18.31
CA TYR A 54 -16.19 -3.38 -19.19
C TYR A 54 -14.98 -3.36 -20.15
N LEU A 55 -13.77 -3.55 -19.61
CA LEU A 55 -12.56 -3.53 -20.43
C LEU A 55 -12.54 -4.70 -21.43
N TYR A 56 -12.99 -5.89 -21.03
CA TYR A 56 -13.10 -7.04 -21.92
C TYR A 56 -14.03 -6.73 -23.11
N ASP A 57 -15.22 -6.18 -22.86
CA ASP A 57 -16.21 -5.87 -23.89
C ASP A 57 -15.68 -4.79 -24.86
N VAL A 58 -15.00 -3.78 -24.34
CA VAL A 58 -14.35 -2.72 -25.13
C VAL A 58 -13.24 -3.30 -26.01
N THR A 59 -12.33 -4.09 -25.43
CA THR A 59 -11.19 -4.68 -26.15
C THR A 59 -11.67 -5.65 -27.24
N LEU A 60 -12.67 -6.48 -26.95
CA LEU A 60 -13.28 -7.36 -27.94
C LEU A 60 -13.89 -6.58 -29.11
N SER A 61 -14.67 -5.54 -28.81
CA SER A 61 -15.32 -4.70 -29.82
C SER A 61 -14.31 -3.97 -30.70
N ASP A 62 -13.19 -3.55 -30.11
CA ASP A 62 -12.09 -2.88 -30.80
C ASP A 62 -11.35 -3.81 -31.77
N HIS A 63 -11.04 -5.05 -31.34
CA HIS A 63 -10.49 -6.07 -32.25
C HIS A 63 -11.45 -6.40 -33.41
N GLN A 64 -12.75 -6.56 -33.13
CA GLN A 64 -13.75 -6.83 -34.17
C GLN A 64 -13.80 -5.69 -35.20
N ARG A 65 -13.72 -4.44 -34.74
CA ARG A 65 -13.71 -3.26 -35.62
C ARG A 65 -12.47 -3.24 -36.52
N ARG A 66 -11.28 -3.53 -35.98
CA ARG A 66 -10.04 -3.56 -36.76
C ARG A 66 -10.05 -4.63 -37.84
N LEU A 67 -10.52 -5.83 -37.50
CA LEU A 67 -10.67 -6.93 -38.45
C LEU A 67 -11.63 -6.57 -39.59
N ALA A 68 -12.75 -5.91 -39.27
CA ALA A 68 -13.75 -5.50 -40.26
C ALA A 68 -13.28 -4.33 -41.15
N SER A 69 -12.45 -3.42 -40.63
CA SER A 69 -12.00 -2.23 -41.37
C SER A 69 -10.80 -2.48 -42.28
N GLY A 70 -10.18 -3.67 -42.22
CA GLY A 70 -8.93 -3.96 -42.92
C GLY A 70 -7.76 -3.09 -42.44
N GLN A 71 -7.93 -2.32 -41.36
CA GLN A 71 -6.88 -1.54 -40.69
C GLN A 71 -6.06 -2.39 -39.72
N ASN A 72 -5.98 -3.69 -39.98
CA ASN A 72 -5.08 -4.56 -39.23
C ASN A 72 -3.68 -3.98 -39.34
N ARG A 73 -3.00 -3.79 -38.20
CA ARG A 73 -1.56 -3.60 -38.23
C ARG A 73 -0.96 -4.81 -38.97
N ILE A 74 0.08 -4.59 -39.77
CA ILE A 74 0.80 -5.69 -40.43
C ILE A 74 1.20 -6.70 -39.34
N GLY A 75 0.63 -7.91 -39.38
CA GLY A 75 0.87 -8.96 -38.39
C GLY A 75 -0.21 -9.14 -37.31
N GLU A 76 -1.31 -8.38 -37.32
CA GLU A 76 -2.42 -8.58 -36.37
C GLU A 76 -3.26 -9.80 -36.77
N THR A 77 -3.18 -10.87 -35.97
CA THR A 77 -3.87 -12.14 -36.23
C THR A 77 -5.00 -12.36 -35.22
N PRO A 78 -6.03 -13.18 -35.55
CA PRO A 78 -7.05 -13.58 -34.59
C PRO A 78 -6.48 -14.19 -33.30
N PHE A 79 -5.29 -14.78 -33.36
CA PHE A 79 -4.59 -15.34 -32.21
C PHE A 79 -4.12 -14.26 -31.22
N GLN A 80 -3.59 -13.14 -31.71
CA GLN A 80 -3.18 -12.02 -30.84
C GLN A 80 -4.36 -11.42 -30.09
N ALA A 81 -5.53 -11.29 -30.72
CA ALA A 81 -6.73 -10.81 -30.05
C ALA A 81 -7.17 -11.73 -28.89
N ILE A 82 -7.03 -13.05 -29.08
CA ILE A 82 -7.34 -14.04 -28.03
C ILE A 82 -6.33 -13.93 -26.88
N ASP A 83 -5.05 -13.80 -27.18
CA ASP A 83 -3.99 -13.69 -26.18
C ASP A 83 -4.10 -12.39 -25.37
N ASP A 84 -4.43 -11.27 -26.01
CA ASP A 84 -4.69 -9.99 -25.35
C ASP A 84 -5.88 -10.07 -24.39
N LEU A 85 -6.99 -10.66 -24.82
CA LEU A 85 -8.18 -10.86 -23.97
C LEU A 85 -7.88 -11.79 -22.79
N ARG A 86 -7.13 -12.88 -23.01
CA ARG A 86 -6.69 -13.78 -21.92
C ARG A 86 -5.76 -13.07 -20.95
N GLY A 87 -4.81 -12.31 -21.46
CA GLY A 87 -3.89 -11.50 -20.67
C GLY A 87 -4.66 -10.53 -19.78
N LEU A 88 -5.59 -9.76 -20.35
CA LEU A 88 -6.46 -8.83 -19.62
C LEU A 88 -7.25 -9.53 -18.50
N VAL A 89 -7.85 -10.69 -18.78
CA VAL A 89 -8.59 -11.47 -17.77
C VAL A 89 -7.68 -11.93 -16.63
N ASN A 90 -6.47 -12.39 -16.93
CA ASN A 90 -5.52 -12.83 -15.93
C ASN A 90 -5.04 -11.67 -15.06
N LEU A 91 -4.72 -10.52 -15.67
CA LEU A 91 -4.33 -9.30 -14.95
C LEU A 91 -5.48 -8.78 -14.09
N GLY A 92 -6.72 -8.81 -14.59
CA GLY A 92 -7.91 -8.41 -13.85
C GLY A 92 -8.16 -9.24 -12.60
N ARG A 93 -8.04 -10.57 -12.70
CA ARG A 93 -8.16 -11.49 -11.55
C ARG A 93 -7.06 -11.25 -10.51
N LEU A 94 -5.83 -11.01 -10.96
CA LEU A 94 -4.74 -10.67 -10.06
C LEU A 94 -4.99 -9.32 -9.38
N GLY A 95 -5.45 -8.31 -10.13
CA GLY A 95 -5.85 -7.01 -9.59
C GLY A 95 -6.96 -7.12 -8.53
N GLU A 96 -7.97 -7.96 -8.76
CA GLU A 96 -9.03 -8.26 -7.78
C GLU A 96 -8.46 -8.85 -6.48
N GLN A 97 -7.55 -9.82 -6.58
CA GLN A 97 -6.90 -10.42 -5.40
C GLN A 97 -6.03 -9.41 -4.64
N ILE A 98 -5.26 -8.59 -5.34
CA ILE A 98 -4.38 -7.59 -4.73
C ILE A 98 -5.19 -6.49 -4.03
N THR A 99 -6.36 -6.14 -4.55
CA THR A 99 -7.16 -5.00 -4.07
C THR A 99 -8.34 -5.36 -3.18
N ARG A 100 -8.45 -6.64 -2.79
CA ARG A 100 -9.52 -7.16 -1.91
C ARG A 100 -9.53 -6.54 -0.51
N THR A 101 -8.41 -5.96 -0.08
CA THR A 101 -8.25 -5.46 1.29
C THR A 101 -9.30 -4.40 1.63
N ALA A 102 -10.02 -4.62 2.74
CA ALA A 102 -11.00 -3.66 3.24
C ALA A 102 -10.39 -2.68 4.27
N VAL A 103 -9.32 -3.08 4.96
CA VAL A 103 -8.70 -2.31 6.05
C VAL A 103 -7.21 -2.21 5.83
N LEU A 104 -6.68 -1.01 5.94
CA LEU A 104 -5.26 -0.68 5.84
C LEU A 104 -4.79 -0.01 7.13
N ASN A 105 -3.53 -0.24 7.49
CA ASN A 105 -2.82 0.56 8.48
C ASN A 105 -1.52 1.07 7.86
N VAL A 106 -1.42 2.38 7.70
CA VAL A 106 -0.20 3.02 7.21
C VAL A 106 0.59 3.50 8.42
N ARG A 107 1.81 2.97 8.58
CA ARG A 107 2.66 3.27 9.74
C ARG A 107 4.12 3.39 9.34
N MET A 108 4.85 4.19 10.11
CA MET A 108 6.31 4.26 10.05
C MET A 108 6.93 3.40 11.16
N GLN A 109 8.04 2.75 10.85
CA GLN A 109 8.91 2.13 11.84
C GLN A 109 10.35 2.43 11.48
N GLY A 110 11.00 3.32 12.24
CA GLY A 110 12.29 3.88 11.86
C GLY A 110 12.17 4.61 10.53
N ASN A 111 12.98 4.22 9.54
CA ASN A 111 12.99 4.81 8.20
C ASN A 111 12.16 3.99 7.18
N THR A 112 11.34 3.05 7.65
CA THR A 112 10.57 2.17 6.78
C THR A 112 9.08 2.47 6.90
N LEU A 113 8.46 2.76 5.76
CA LEU A 113 7.02 2.90 5.61
C LEU A 113 6.38 1.53 5.38
N TYR A 114 5.36 1.22 6.16
CA TYR A 114 4.53 0.03 6.02
C TYR A 114 3.11 0.43 5.68
N VAL A 115 2.54 -0.21 4.67
CA VAL A 115 1.10 -0.24 4.43
C VAL A 115 0.67 -1.67 4.73
N ASP A 116 0.26 -1.90 5.97
CA ASP A 116 -0.31 -3.19 6.38
C ASP A 116 -1.73 -3.31 5.81
N ARG A 117 -2.02 -4.47 5.25
CA ARG A 117 -3.25 -4.71 4.49
C ARG A 117 -3.89 -5.98 5.02
N ASP A 118 -5.10 -5.87 5.56
CA ASP A 118 -5.77 -7.06 6.11
C ASP A 118 -6.01 -8.08 5.00
N ASP A 119 -5.79 -9.36 5.34
CA ASP A 119 -5.84 -10.51 4.42
C ASP A 119 -4.99 -10.37 3.14
N ASN A 120 -3.91 -9.58 3.19
CA ASN A 120 -2.97 -9.38 2.07
C ASN A 120 -1.53 -9.13 2.55
N PHE A 121 -0.58 -9.06 1.62
CA PHE A 121 0.81 -8.73 1.96
C PHE A 121 0.98 -7.25 2.31
N SER A 122 1.82 -6.91 3.29
CA SER A 122 2.14 -5.52 3.58
C SER A 122 3.01 -4.92 2.46
N LEU A 123 2.72 -3.68 2.06
CA LEU A 123 3.67 -2.91 1.24
C LEU A 123 4.74 -2.37 2.19
N ARG A 124 6.01 -2.56 1.83
CA ARG A 124 7.16 -2.09 2.60
C ARG A 124 8.00 -1.18 1.71
N CYS A 125 8.51 -0.10 2.28
CA CYS A 125 9.44 0.78 1.59
C CYS A 125 10.40 1.45 2.57
N GLU A 126 11.70 1.32 2.31
CA GLU A 126 12.71 2.13 2.99
C GLU A 126 12.79 3.53 2.35
N VAL A 127 12.56 4.56 3.16
CA VAL A 127 12.56 5.95 2.70
C VAL A 127 13.97 6.38 2.33
N GLY A 128 14.17 6.86 1.10
CA GLY A 128 15.50 7.25 0.62
C GLY A 128 16.47 6.08 0.39
N GLY A 129 16.01 4.84 0.59
CA GLY A 129 16.74 3.64 0.21
C GLY A 129 16.74 3.42 -1.30
N ILE A 130 17.77 2.73 -1.80
CA ILE A 130 17.71 2.12 -3.13
C ILE A 130 16.76 0.92 -3.07
N ALA A 131 16.16 0.54 -4.22
CA ALA A 131 15.16 -0.52 -4.29
C ALA A 131 15.59 -1.75 -3.47
N GLU A 132 14.76 -2.13 -2.49
CA GLU A 132 14.99 -3.34 -1.71
C GLU A 132 14.69 -4.54 -2.64
N GLU A 133 15.64 -5.48 -2.75
CA GLU A 133 15.31 -6.83 -3.20
C GLU A 133 14.37 -7.42 -2.14
N ALA A 134 13.07 -7.42 -2.43
CA ALA A 134 12.08 -8.02 -1.56
C ALA A 134 12.42 -9.51 -1.48
N GLU A 135 12.88 -9.94 -0.31
CA GLU A 135 13.80 -11.08 -0.06
C GLU A 135 13.50 -12.42 -0.75
N ASN A 136 12.38 -12.62 -1.47
CA ASN A 136 12.17 -13.79 -2.33
C ASN A 136 11.22 -13.60 -3.53
N LEU A 137 10.66 -12.40 -3.79
CA LEU A 137 9.57 -12.24 -4.77
C LEU A 137 9.76 -11.08 -5.77
N GLY A 138 10.91 -10.42 -5.77
CA GLY A 138 11.22 -9.36 -6.74
C GLY A 138 11.86 -8.12 -6.11
N TYR A 139 11.60 -6.92 -6.65
CA TYR A 139 12.07 -5.66 -6.07
C TYR A 139 10.89 -4.77 -5.68
N SER A 140 11.04 -4.01 -4.60
CA SER A 140 10.09 -2.96 -4.21
C SER A 140 10.80 -1.63 -3.99
N ARG A 141 10.19 -0.55 -4.47
CA ARG A 141 10.62 0.82 -4.17
C ARG A 141 9.40 1.72 -4.02
N CYS A 142 9.52 2.77 -3.23
CA CYS A 142 8.54 3.84 -3.21
C CYS A 142 9.21 5.21 -3.31
N ARG A 143 8.43 6.19 -3.75
CA ARG A 143 8.80 7.61 -3.71
C ARG A 143 7.55 8.46 -3.70
N MET A 144 7.68 9.71 -3.28
CA MET A 144 6.70 10.72 -3.67
C MET A 144 6.89 11.16 -5.11
N ASN A 145 5.77 11.30 -5.80
CA ASN A 145 5.68 11.87 -7.13
C ASN A 145 4.53 12.88 -7.12
N ASP A 146 4.86 14.16 -7.10
CA ASP A 146 3.93 15.25 -6.80
C ASP A 146 3.23 15.04 -5.45
N ARG A 147 1.89 14.92 -5.44
CA ARG A 147 1.07 14.64 -4.25
C ARG A 147 0.75 13.15 -4.08
N ALA A 148 1.46 12.28 -4.80
CA ALA A 148 1.19 10.85 -4.79
C ALA A 148 2.36 10.07 -4.20
N LEU A 149 2.05 9.25 -3.19
CA LEU A 149 2.96 8.20 -2.74
C LEU A 149 2.83 7.02 -3.70
N VAL A 150 3.91 6.68 -4.39
CA VAL A 150 3.90 5.63 -5.42
C VAL A 150 4.81 4.48 -5.01
N PHE A 151 4.26 3.27 -4.96
CA PHE A 151 5.00 2.02 -4.82
C PHE A 151 5.11 1.33 -6.17
N TRP A 152 6.30 0.83 -6.50
CA TRP A 152 6.52 -0.10 -7.61
C TRP A 152 7.02 -1.41 -7.07
N LEU A 153 6.39 -2.50 -7.52
CA LEU A 153 6.79 -3.86 -7.26
C LEU A 153 7.01 -4.54 -8.61
N GLY A 154 8.24 -4.99 -8.86
CA GLY A 154 8.53 -5.85 -10.00
C GLY A 154 8.70 -7.27 -9.51
N LEU A 155 7.91 -8.20 -10.05
CA LEU A 155 7.97 -9.63 -9.73
C LEU A 155 8.72 -10.41 -10.84
N PRO A 156 9.25 -11.60 -10.54
CA PRO A 156 9.83 -12.49 -11.55
C PRO A 156 8.88 -12.73 -12.74
N GLY A 157 9.46 -12.88 -13.94
CA GLY A 157 8.69 -13.16 -15.15
C GLY A 157 8.05 -11.94 -15.80
N GLY A 158 8.52 -10.72 -15.50
CA GLY A 158 8.09 -9.51 -16.21
C GLY A 158 6.78 -8.91 -15.71
N PHE A 159 6.36 -9.23 -14.48
CA PHE A 159 5.15 -8.67 -13.87
C PHE A 159 5.48 -7.41 -13.09
N GLY A 160 4.70 -6.36 -13.31
CA GLY A 160 4.80 -5.08 -12.61
C GLY A 160 3.51 -4.72 -11.92
N ILE A 161 3.60 -4.27 -10.66
CA ILE A 161 2.49 -3.72 -9.89
C ILE A 161 2.88 -2.30 -9.46
N GLU A 162 2.06 -1.32 -9.79
CA GLU A 162 2.15 0.05 -9.27
C GLU A 162 0.98 0.31 -8.33
N HIS A 163 1.25 0.81 -7.13
CA HIS A 163 0.24 1.41 -6.25
C HIS A 163 0.48 2.91 -6.18
N ARG A 164 -0.54 3.69 -6.51
CA ARG A 164 -0.51 5.15 -6.43
C ARG A 164 -1.53 5.62 -5.39
N LEU A 165 -1.01 6.10 -4.27
CA LEU A 165 -1.78 6.59 -3.14
C LEU A 165 -1.87 8.11 -3.22
N ILE A 166 -3.08 8.66 -3.15
CA ILE A 166 -3.34 10.10 -3.19
C ILE A 166 -4.31 10.43 -2.07
N LEU A 167 -3.93 11.37 -1.22
CA LEU A 167 -4.79 11.92 -0.20
C LEU A 167 -5.64 13.06 -0.80
N SER A 168 -6.92 13.10 -0.45
CA SER A 168 -7.78 14.25 -0.73
C SER A 168 -7.27 15.50 -0.02
N GLU A 169 -7.63 16.69 -0.52
CA GLU A 169 -7.20 17.96 0.08
C GLU A 169 -7.63 18.15 1.54
N ARG A 170 -8.71 17.48 1.96
CA ARG A 170 -9.20 17.51 3.35
C ARG A 170 -8.55 16.47 4.24
N GLY A 171 -7.80 15.52 3.69
CA GLY A 171 -7.24 14.40 4.44
C GLY A 171 -8.25 13.33 4.86
N ASP A 172 -9.51 13.41 4.40
CA ASP A 172 -10.61 12.52 4.84
C ASP A 172 -10.88 11.36 3.86
N ARG A 173 -10.15 11.33 2.74
CA ARG A 173 -10.21 10.28 1.72
C ARG A 173 -8.81 9.94 1.20
N LEU A 174 -8.51 8.65 1.14
CA LEU A 174 -7.30 8.09 0.53
C LEU A 174 -7.68 7.28 -0.70
N SER A 175 -7.27 7.72 -1.88
CA SER A 175 -7.44 6.96 -3.12
C SER A 175 -6.20 6.12 -3.40
N ILE A 176 -6.38 4.84 -3.72
CA ILE A 176 -5.31 3.93 -4.11
C ILE A 176 -5.65 3.35 -5.47
N ALA A 177 -4.97 3.83 -6.51
CA ALA A 177 -4.99 3.22 -7.83
C ALA A 177 -3.94 2.11 -7.90
N THR A 178 -4.37 0.88 -8.18
CA THR A 178 -3.47 -0.27 -8.36
C THR A 178 -3.47 -0.66 -9.83
N THR A 179 -2.31 -0.61 -10.45
CA THR A 179 -2.10 -1.01 -11.86
C THR A 179 -1.22 -2.24 -11.93
N VAL A 180 -1.68 -3.25 -12.65
CA VAL A 180 -0.97 -4.51 -12.88
C VAL A 180 -0.67 -4.65 -14.37
N ALA A 181 0.58 -4.92 -14.70
CA ALA A 181 1.06 -5.13 -16.06
C ALA A 181 1.95 -6.38 -16.12
N ALA A 182 2.04 -6.98 -17.31
CA ALA A 182 2.91 -8.12 -17.56
C ALA A 182 3.50 -8.03 -18.96
N ASP A 183 4.73 -8.51 -19.12
CA ASP A 183 5.36 -8.66 -20.43
C ASP A 183 4.50 -9.49 -21.39
N GLY A 184 4.39 -9.03 -22.63
CA GLY A 184 3.60 -9.69 -23.67
C GLY A 184 2.09 -9.45 -23.59
N VAL A 185 1.58 -8.74 -22.57
CA VAL A 185 0.17 -8.30 -22.53
C VAL A 185 0.10 -6.83 -22.96
N SER A 186 -0.66 -6.55 -24.03
CA SER A 186 -0.71 -5.22 -24.63
C SER A 186 -1.38 -4.15 -23.76
N GLN A 187 -2.25 -4.57 -22.83
CA GLN A 187 -3.04 -3.70 -21.99
C GLN A 187 -2.87 -4.03 -20.50
N ALA A 188 -2.47 -3.04 -19.71
CA ALA A 188 -2.45 -3.14 -18.25
C ALA A 188 -3.88 -3.09 -17.68
N PHE A 189 -4.08 -3.71 -16.51
CA PHE A 189 -5.32 -3.60 -15.75
C PHE A 189 -5.13 -2.64 -14.57
N SER A 190 -6.04 -1.68 -14.40
CA SER A 190 -5.98 -0.74 -13.28
C SER A 190 -7.33 -0.64 -12.59
N VAL A 191 -7.31 -0.59 -11.25
CA VAL A 191 -8.49 -0.42 -10.41
C VAL A 191 -8.20 0.53 -9.26
N SER A 192 -9.14 1.44 -9.00
CA SER A 192 -9.06 2.44 -7.93
C SER A 192 -9.96 2.08 -6.76
N ARG A 193 -9.39 2.08 -5.55
CA ARG A 193 -10.12 1.88 -4.29
C ARG A 193 -10.00 3.15 -3.46
N VAL A 194 -11.11 3.59 -2.86
CA VAL A 194 -11.15 4.78 -2.00
C VAL A 194 -11.35 4.32 -0.57
N TYR A 195 -10.60 4.90 0.35
CA TYR A 195 -10.65 4.61 1.77
C TYR A 195 -10.96 5.89 2.56
N GLN A 196 -11.55 5.71 3.74
CA GLN A 196 -11.84 6.74 4.71
C GLN A 196 -11.15 6.41 6.05
N PRO A 197 -10.79 7.41 6.86
CA PRO A 197 -10.18 7.16 8.16
C PRO A 197 -11.19 6.47 9.09
N PHE A 198 -10.69 5.57 9.94
CA PHE A 198 -11.48 4.96 11.01
C PHE A 198 -10.65 4.74 12.26
N GLU A 199 -11.29 4.63 13.41
CA GLU A 199 -10.63 4.30 14.68
C GLU A 199 -10.78 2.79 14.95
N PRO A 200 -9.68 2.02 15.05
CA PRO A 200 -9.76 0.59 15.28
C PRO A 200 -10.19 0.29 16.72
N VAL A 201 -11.25 -0.50 16.88
CA VAL A 201 -11.65 -1.04 18.18
C VAL A 201 -10.84 -2.30 18.47
N THR A 202 -9.92 -2.24 19.44
CA THR A 202 -9.08 -3.38 19.84
C THR A 202 -9.45 -3.96 21.20
N GLU A 203 -10.23 -3.23 22.00
CA GLU A 203 -10.67 -3.71 23.30
C GLU A 203 -11.67 -4.86 23.15
N GLY A 204 -11.43 -5.96 23.87
CA GLY A 204 -12.33 -7.10 23.90
C GLY A 204 -12.37 -7.93 22.62
N ILE A 205 -11.56 -7.66 21.59
CA ILE A 205 -11.51 -8.47 20.35
C ILE A 205 -10.14 -9.17 20.26
N GLN A 206 -10.15 -10.48 20.03
CA GLN A 206 -8.95 -11.30 19.80
C GLN A 206 -9.05 -11.97 18.43
N CYS A 207 -8.13 -11.64 17.52
CA CYS A 207 -8.10 -12.22 16.19
C CYS A 207 -6.95 -13.20 16.05
N GLN A 208 -7.21 -14.38 15.47
CA GLN A 208 -6.22 -15.39 15.12
C GLN A 208 -6.32 -15.75 13.64
N TYR A 209 -5.17 -15.92 12.98
CA TYR A 209 -5.12 -16.40 11.60
C TYR A 209 -5.32 -17.92 11.58
N THR A 210 -6.22 -18.39 10.72
CA THR A 210 -6.55 -19.81 10.57
C THR A 210 -6.32 -20.27 9.14
N LEU A 211 -5.71 -21.45 8.99
CA LEU A 211 -5.54 -22.08 7.68
C LEU A 211 -6.93 -22.42 7.12
N GLY A 212 -7.28 -21.83 5.97
CA GLY A 212 -8.52 -22.09 5.24
C GLY A 212 -9.70 -21.14 5.53
N LYS A 213 -9.68 -20.36 6.62
CA LYS A 213 -10.75 -19.37 6.93
C LYS A 213 -10.24 -17.93 7.06
N GLY A 214 -8.93 -17.70 6.95
CA GLY A 214 -8.36 -16.36 7.11
C GLY A 214 -8.34 -15.92 8.57
N LYS A 215 -8.46 -14.61 8.81
CA LYS A 215 -8.49 -14.02 10.15
C LYS A 215 -9.85 -14.24 10.82
N VAL A 216 -9.85 -14.90 11.97
CA VAL A 216 -11.05 -15.15 12.80
C VAL A 216 -10.93 -14.37 14.09
N CYS A 217 -11.89 -13.48 14.34
CA CYS A 217 -11.94 -12.64 15.53
C CYS A 217 -13.01 -13.14 16.51
N THR A 218 -12.65 -13.25 17.78
CA THR A 218 -13.55 -13.59 18.89
C THR A 218 -13.64 -12.42 19.86
N LEU A 219 -14.85 -12.15 20.36
CA LEU A 219 -15.06 -11.19 21.43
C LEU A 219 -14.77 -11.86 22.79
N ASN A 220 -13.78 -11.34 23.52
CA ASN A 220 -13.57 -11.64 24.93
C ASN A 220 -14.64 -10.92 25.76
N GLY A 221 -15.82 -11.52 25.82
CA GLY A 221 -16.96 -10.97 26.54
C GLY A 221 -18.23 -11.68 26.11
N GLY A 222 -18.43 -12.90 26.61
CA GLY A 222 -19.76 -13.46 26.68
C GLY A 222 -20.64 -12.46 27.44
N PHE A 223 -21.70 -11.99 26.81
CA PHE A 223 -22.80 -11.37 27.53
C PHE A 223 -23.27 -12.40 28.57
N ASN A 224 -22.93 -12.17 29.84
CA ASN A 224 -23.66 -12.80 30.92
C ASN A 224 -24.98 -12.02 31.01
N ASP A 225 -26.05 -12.64 30.50
CA ASP A 225 -27.43 -12.29 30.86
C ASP A 225 -27.65 -12.44 32.38
#